data_AF-A0A7J8YMM9-F1
#
_entry.id   AF-A0A7J8YMM9-F1
#
_cell.length_a   1.000
_cell.length_b   1.000
_cell.length_c   1.000
_cell.angle_alpha   90.00
_cell.angle_beta   90.00
_cell.angle_gamma   90.00
#
_symmetry.space_group_name_H-M   'P 1'
#
loop_
_entity.id
_entity.type
_entity.pdbx_description
1 polymer ?
#
loop_
_entity_poly.entity_id
_entity_poly.type
_entity_poly.pdbx_seq_one_letter_code
_entity_poly.pdbx_strand_id
1 'polypeptide(L)'
;MAAILEIDRIIGFKLEPDCLELRAWFLIVIEDYGSALRDVRALFTLDPNYRMFNEHISGENLIEFLNLKVQQGSQADCWMQLYDRWSCLDDIGSLAVIHQMLVNDPGKSLLRFRQFLLLLRLNCQKAAMRCLRLARNLSSSEHKKLVYEGWILYDTGHREEAIARADESISIQRSFEAFFLKAYILADTSLGSESSYVIELLEEPSSIYVDCGKLDEATNCYMNALEIKHTRAHQGLARIHFLRNQQKTAYDEMSKLIEKAISNASVYEKRSEYCDGLMAKNDLNMATRLDPLRTYPYRYRAA
;
A
#
# COMPACT_ATOMS: atom_id res chain seq x y z
N MET A 1 4.03 -22.27 -15.86
CA MET A 1 4.78 -21.86 -14.65
C MET A 1 5.83 -20.79 -14.92
N ALA A 2 6.83 -21.01 -15.80
CA ALA A 2 7.90 -20.03 -16.04
C ALA A 2 7.40 -18.65 -16.53
N ALA A 3 6.39 -18.62 -17.41
CA ALA A 3 5.79 -17.37 -17.88
C ALA A 3 5.10 -16.56 -16.76
N ILE A 4 4.38 -17.24 -15.85
CA ILE A 4 3.71 -16.59 -14.70
C ILE A 4 4.76 -15.94 -13.79
N LEU A 5 5.84 -16.68 -13.48
CA LEU A 5 6.93 -16.16 -12.64
C LEU A 5 7.62 -14.92 -13.25
N GLU A 6 7.73 -14.87 -14.58
CA GLU A 6 8.32 -13.70 -15.23
C GLU A 6 7.37 -12.50 -15.19
N ILE A 7 6.06 -12.72 -15.36
CA ILE A 7 5.06 -11.66 -15.20
C ILE A 7 4.98 -11.18 -13.75
N ASP A 8 5.11 -12.07 -12.78
CA ASP A 8 5.17 -11.70 -11.35
C ASP A 8 6.31 -10.73 -11.06
N ARG A 9 7.47 -10.93 -11.69
CA ARG A 9 8.59 -9.98 -11.59
C ARG A 9 8.23 -8.63 -12.18
N ILE A 10 7.67 -8.60 -13.38
CA ILE A 10 7.27 -7.35 -14.04
C ILE A 10 6.24 -6.59 -13.19
N ILE A 11 5.23 -7.28 -12.69
CA ILE A 11 4.19 -6.72 -11.80
C ILE A 11 4.80 -6.18 -10.51
N GLY A 12 5.85 -6.84 -9.99
CA GLY A 12 6.61 -6.35 -8.83
C GLY A 12 7.30 -5.00 -9.08
N PHE A 13 7.65 -4.69 -10.34
CA PHE A 13 8.26 -3.42 -10.72
C PHE A 13 7.22 -2.35 -11.06
N LYS A 14 6.24 -2.72 -11.87
CA LYS A 14 5.25 -1.80 -12.42
C LYS A 14 3.95 -2.56 -12.67
N LEU A 15 2.89 -2.10 -12.00
CA LEU A 15 1.56 -2.66 -12.20
C LEU A 15 0.94 -2.09 -13.47
N GLU A 16 0.98 -2.85 -14.55
CA GLU A 16 0.35 -2.53 -15.83
C GLU A 16 -0.89 -3.43 -16.08
N PRO A 17 -1.99 -2.89 -16.65
CA PRO A 17 -3.17 -3.68 -16.99
C PRO A 17 -2.84 -4.90 -17.88
N ASP A 18 -2.04 -4.72 -18.93
CA ASP A 18 -1.67 -5.81 -19.86
C ASP A 18 -0.99 -6.98 -19.13
N CYS A 19 -0.19 -6.70 -18.10
CA CYS A 19 0.48 -7.73 -17.31
C CYS A 19 -0.51 -8.50 -16.43
N LEU A 20 -1.49 -7.81 -15.83
CA LEU A 20 -2.56 -8.46 -15.07
C LEU A 20 -3.47 -9.29 -15.96
N GLU A 21 -3.83 -8.79 -17.14
CA GLU A 21 -4.59 -9.55 -18.13
C GLU A 21 -3.84 -10.82 -18.53
N LEU A 22 -2.56 -10.71 -18.92
CA LEU A 22 -1.76 -11.85 -19.35
C LEU A 22 -1.57 -12.88 -18.23
N ARG A 23 -1.33 -12.45 -16.98
CA ARG A 23 -1.22 -13.35 -15.84
C ARG A 23 -2.55 -14.04 -15.55
N ALA A 24 -3.67 -13.32 -15.58
CA ALA A 24 -5.00 -13.90 -15.40
C ALA A 24 -5.28 -15.02 -16.41
N TRP A 25 -4.91 -14.85 -17.68
CA TRP A 25 -5.10 -15.88 -18.70
C TRP A 25 -4.26 -17.12 -18.45
N PHE A 26 -2.98 -16.98 -18.10
CA PHE A 26 -2.16 -18.13 -17.74
C PHE A 26 -2.71 -18.86 -16.51
N LEU A 27 -3.24 -18.13 -15.54
CA LEU A 27 -3.88 -18.68 -14.35
C LEU A 27 -5.18 -19.46 -14.69
N ILE A 28 -6.00 -18.95 -15.63
CA ILE A 28 -7.17 -19.67 -16.14
C ILE A 28 -6.77 -20.99 -16.80
N VAL A 29 -5.70 -20.99 -17.61
CA VAL A 29 -5.23 -22.20 -18.32
C VAL A 29 -4.74 -23.28 -17.35
N ILE A 30 -4.17 -22.91 -16.20
CA ILE A 30 -3.77 -23.86 -15.15
C ILE A 30 -4.87 -24.12 -14.11
N GLU A 31 -6.10 -23.66 -14.39
CA GLU A 31 -7.28 -23.83 -13.54
C GLU A 31 -7.20 -23.14 -12.16
N ASP A 32 -6.29 -22.18 -11.98
CA ASP A 32 -6.26 -21.30 -10.82
C ASP A 32 -7.20 -20.09 -11.02
N TYR A 33 -8.50 -20.39 -10.98
CA TYR A 33 -9.56 -19.39 -11.18
C TYR A 33 -9.58 -18.33 -10.07
N GLY A 34 -9.12 -18.66 -8.86
CA GLY A 34 -9.07 -17.73 -7.73
C GLY A 34 -8.06 -16.62 -7.95
N SER A 35 -6.83 -16.98 -8.34
CA SER A 35 -5.79 -16.00 -8.66
C SER A 35 -6.12 -15.23 -9.94
N ALA A 36 -6.74 -15.87 -10.94
CA ALA A 36 -7.20 -15.18 -12.14
C ALA A 36 -8.25 -14.10 -11.80
N LEU A 37 -9.24 -14.44 -10.97
CA LEU A 37 -10.28 -13.52 -10.53
C LEU A 37 -9.70 -12.33 -9.73
N ARG A 38 -8.67 -12.59 -8.91
CA ARG A 38 -7.92 -11.53 -8.22
C ARG A 38 -7.35 -10.53 -9.22
N ASP A 39 -6.65 -11.02 -10.24
CA ASP A 39 -5.96 -10.17 -11.21
C ASP A 39 -6.94 -9.38 -12.07
N VAL A 40 -8.04 -10.01 -12.51
CA VAL A 40 -9.11 -9.34 -13.28
C VAL A 40 -9.75 -8.22 -12.45
N ARG A 41 -10.07 -8.47 -11.17
CA ARG A 41 -10.64 -7.44 -10.29
C ARG A 41 -9.67 -6.30 -10.05
N ALA A 42 -8.39 -6.59 -9.81
CA ALA A 42 -7.36 -5.57 -9.66
C ALA A 42 -7.21 -4.73 -10.94
N LEU A 43 -7.25 -5.35 -12.11
CA LEU A 43 -7.22 -4.66 -13.41
C LEU A 43 -8.37 -3.67 -13.54
N PHE A 44 -9.59 -4.03 -13.17
CA PHE A 44 -10.73 -3.11 -13.19
C PHE A 44 -10.63 -1.95 -12.18
N THR A 45 -9.84 -2.10 -11.11
CA THR A 45 -9.51 -0.95 -10.25
C THR A 45 -8.58 0.06 -10.95
N LEU A 46 -7.67 -0.42 -11.80
CA LEU A 46 -6.75 0.42 -12.58
C LEU A 46 -7.46 1.10 -13.74
N ASP A 47 -8.30 0.35 -14.45
CA ASP A 47 -9.11 0.88 -15.54
C ASP A 47 -10.48 0.20 -15.59
N PRO A 48 -11.55 0.87 -15.10
CA PRO A 48 -12.91 0.38 -15.14
C PRO A 48 -13.44 0.14 -16.55
N ASN A 49 -12.88 0.82 -17.55
CA ASN A 49 -13.32 0.72 -18.94
C ASN A 49 -12.37 -0.17 -19.77
N TYR A 50 -11.49 -0.91 -19.10
CA TYR A 50 -10.52 -1.76 -19.79
C TYR A 50 -11.21 -2.78 -20.68
N ARG A 51 -10.77 -2.86 -21.93
CA ARG A 51 -11.28 -3.81 -22.92
C ARG A 51 -10.24 -4.88 -23.17
N MET A 52 -10.53 -6.10 -22.75
CA MET A 52 -9.64 -7.25 -22.96
C MET A 52 -9.57 -7.60 -24.45
N PHE A 53 -8.37 -7.95 -24.92
CA PHE A 53 -8.05 -8.29 -26.30
C PHE A 53 -8.70 -7.39 -27.36
N ASN A 54 -8.46 -6.08 -27.31
CA ASN A 54 -8.97 -5.15 -28.33
C ASN A 54 -10.48 -5.32 -28.61
N GLU A 55 -11.29 -5.30 -27.54
CA GLU A 55 -12.77 -5.26 -27.57
C GLU A 55 -13.52 -6.60 -27.67
N HIS A 56 -12.84 -7.75 -27.63
CA HIS A 56 -13.52 -9.04 -27.83
C HIS A 56 -14.21 -9.62 -26.59
N ILE A 57 -13.84 -9.21 -25.37
CA ILE A 57 -14.39 -9.77 -24.13
C ILE A 57 -14.78 -8.64 -23.18
N SER A 58 -16.08 -8.58 -22.81
CA SER A 58 -16.53 -7.78 -21.66
C SER A 58 -15.98 -8.43 -20.39
N GLY A 59 -15.13 -7.73 -19.64
CA GLY A 59 -14.58 -8.33 -18.42
C GLY A 59 -15.59 -8.44 -17.28
N GLU A 60 -16.77 -7.82 -17.37
CA GLU A 60 -17.91 -8.18 -16.51
C GLU A 60 -18.33 -9.64 -16.73
N ASN A 61 -18.43 -10.07 -18.00
CA ASN A 61 -18.74 -11.47 -18.34
C ASN A 61 -17.64 -12.42 -17.85
N LEU A 62 -16.38 -11.99 -17.90
CA LEU A 62 -15.26 -12.79 -17.39
C LEU A 62 -15.31 -12.92 -15.86
N ILE A 63 -15.61 -11.82 -15.14
CA ILE A 63 -15.81 -11.87 -13.68
C ILE A 63 -16.97 -12.80 -13.33
N GLU A 64 -18.09 -12.72 -14.05
CA GLU A 64 -19.24 -13.60 -13.85
C GLU A 64 -18.86 -15.06 -14.06
N PHE A 65 -18.18 -15.38 -15.16
CA PHE A 65 -17.67 -16.72 -15.44
C PHE A 65 -16.75 -17.25 -14.34
N LEU A 66 -15.78 -16.43 -13.90
CA LEU A 66 -14.85 -16.80 -12.83
C LEU A 66 -15.55 -16.95 -11.48
N ASN A 67 -16.57 -16.13 -11.19
CA ASN A 67 -17.38 -16.26 -9.99
C ASN A 67 -18.16 -17.58 -9.94
N LEU A 68 -18.53 -18.17 -11.09
CA LEU A 68 -19.15 -19.52 -11.13
C LEU A 68 -18.16 -20.62 -10.75
N LYS A 69 -16.85 -20.39 -10.91
CA LYS A 69 -15.78 -21.35 -10.61
C LYS A 69 -15.18 -21.17 -9.21
N VAL A 70 -15.42 -20.03 -8.57
CA VAL A 70 -14.85 -19.66 -7.28
C VAL A 70 -15.95 -19.41 -6.26
N GLN A 71 -15.90 -20.11 -5.12
CA GLN A 71 -16.85 -19.91 -4.03
C GLN A 71 -16.80 -18.46 -3.54
N GLN A 72 -17.91 -17.73 -3.69
CA GLN A 72 -18.00 -16.36 -3.19
C GLN A 72 -18.24 -16.38 -1.68
N GLY A 73 -17.39 -15.67 -0.95
CA GLY A 73 -17.58 -15.41 0.47
C GLY A 73 -18.68 -14.38 0.73
N SER A 74 -19.22 -14.40 1.94
CA SER A 74 -20.10 -13.35 2.46
C SER A 74 -19.38 -11.99 2.55
N GLN A 75 -20.14 -10.93 2.84
CA GLN A 75 -19.55 -9.63 3.10
C GLN A 75 -18.59 -9.65 4.31
N ALA A 76 -18.88 -10.48 5.32
CA ALA A 76 -17.98 -10.66 6.47
C ALA A 76 -16.67 -11.33 6.04
N ASP A 77 -16.74 -12.32 5.16
CA ASP A 77 -15.55 -12.99 4.60
C ASP A 77 -14.69 -12.02 3.79
N CYS A 78 -15.31 -11.08 3.07
CA CYS A 78 -14.57 -10.03 2.35
C CYS A 78 -13.78 -9.13 3.31
N TRP A 79 -14.35 -8.77 4.46
CA TRP A 79 -13.64 -7.98 5.47
C TRP A 79 -12.48 -8.75 6.10
N MET A 80 -12.67 -10.04 6.38
CA MET A 80 -11.60 -10.91 6.89
C MET A 80 -10.48 -11.08 5.86
N GLN A 81 -10.83 -11.33 4.60
CA GLN A 81 -9.87 -11.40 3.51
C GLN A 81 -9.12 -10.08 3.34
N LEU A 82 -9.81 -8.94 3.39
CA LEU A 82 -9.15 -7.64 3.30
C LEU A 82 -8.14 -7.46 4.45
N TYR A 83 -8.49 -7.87 5.67
CA TYR A 83 -7.60 -7.82 6.82
C TYR A 83 -6.35 -8.69 6.62
N ASP A 84 -6.54 -9.96 6.26
CA ASP A 84 -5.44 -10.91 6.04
C ASP A 84 -4.50 -10.44 4.94
N ARG A 85 -5.05 -9.96 3.81
CA ARG A 85 -4.27 -9.45 2.67
C ARG A 85 -3.47 -8.21 3.04
N TRP A 86 -4.07 -7.31 3.82
CA TRP A 86 -3.38 -6.12 4.31
C TRP A 86 -2.25 -6.50 5.27
N SER A 87 -2.46 -7.50 6.14
CA SER A 87 -1.41 -7.99 7.04
C SER A 87 -0.19 -8.55 6.29
N CYS A 88 -0.39 -9.21 5.16
CA CYS A 88 0.69 -9.80 4.36
C CYS A 88 1.26 -8.85 3.29
N LEU A 89 0.85 -7.58 3.27
CA LEU A 89 1.23 -6.60 2.26
C LEU A 89 0.89 -7.03 0.82
N ASP A 90 -0.25 -7.69 0.64
CA ASP A 90 -0.78 -8.09 -0.66
C ASP A 90 -1.61 -6.95 -1.25
N ASP A 91 -0.95 -5.94 -1.85
CA ASP A 91 -1.65 -4.76 -2.38
C ASP A 91 -2.62 -5.12 -3.52
N ILE A 92 -2.24 -6.06 -4.41
CA ILE A 92 -3.08 -6.52 -5.53
C ILE A 92 -4.28 -7.30 -5.02
N GLY A 93 -4.08 -8.23 -4.08
CA GLY A 93 -5.16 -8.96 -3.43
C GLY A 93 -6.11 -8.02 -2.68
N SER A 94 -5.57 -7.01 -2.00
CA SER A 94 -6.37 -6.00 -1.31
C SER A 94 -7.23 -5.18 -2.29
N LEU A 95 -6.67 -4.76 -3.44
CA LEU A 95 -7.42 -4.09 -4.51
C LEU A 95 -8.57 -4.97 -5.03
N ALA A 96 -8.32 -6.25 -5.25
CA ALA A 96 -9.33 -7.19 -5.74
C ALA A 96 -10.49 -7.38 -4.76
N VAL A 97 -10.19 -7.49 -3.46
CA VAL A 97 -11.22 -7.60 -2.42
C VAL A 97 -12.02 -6.30 -2.32
N ILE A 98 -11.35 -5.14 -2.32
CA ILE A 98 -12.08 -3.86 -2.27
C ILE A 98 -12.96 -3.67 -3.51
N HIS A 99 -12.49 -4.09 -4.69
CA HIS A 99 -13.31 -4.11 -5.91
C HIS A 99 -14.60 -4.91 -5.70
N GLN A 100 -14.49 -6.15 -5.20
CA GLN A 100 -15.66 -6.99 -4.89
C GLN A 100 -16.61 -6.30 -3.90
N MET A 101 -16.08 -5.68 -2.86
CA MET A 101 -16.89 -4.98 -1.86
C MET A 101 -17.62 -3.76 -2.44
N LEU A 102 -16.99 -3.03 -3.36
CA LEU A 102 -17.58 -1.86 -4.02
C LEU A 102 -18.61 -2.23 -5.09
N VAL A 103 -18.53 -3.41 -5.68
CA VAL A 103 -19.61 -3.94 -6.53
C VAL A 103 -20.88 -4.14 -5.70
N ASN A 104 -20.74 -4.63 -4.46
CA ASN A 104 -21.88 -4.85 -3.56
C ASN A 104 -22.38 -3.57 -2.89
N ASP A 105 -21.48 -2.64 -2.56
CA ASP A 105 -21.80 -1.36 -1.92
C ASP A 105 -20.96 -0.22 -2.50
N PRO A 106 -21.41 0.39 -3.61
CA PRO A 106 -20.63 1.39 -4.34
C PRO A 106 -20.52 2.73 -3.59
N GLY A 107 -21.39 2.98 -2.60
CA GLY A 107 -21.46 4.25 -1.88
C GLY A 107 -20.39 4.44 -0.79
N LYS A 108 -19.59 3.41 -0.50
CA LYS A 108 -18.59 3.45 0.58
C LYS A 108 -17.37 4.29 0.20
N SER A 109 -17.39 5.58 0.55
CA SER A 109 -16.27 6.50 0.35
C SER A 109 -14.96 6.05 1.01
N LEU A 110 -15.02 5.40 2.17
CA LEU A 110 -13.85 4.87 2.87
C LEU A 110 -13.12 3.79 2.07
N LEU A 111 -13.87 2.90 1.39
CA LEU A 111 -13.26 1.86 0.56
C LEU A 111 -12.57 2.46 -0.66
N ARG A 112 -13.15 3.49 -1.28
CA ARG A 112 -12.53 4.25 -2.37
C ARG A 112 -11.26 4.97 -1.92
N PHE A 113 -11.26 5.52 -0.71
CA PHE A 113 -10.06 6.12 -0.13
C PHE A 113 -8.95 5.10 0.13
N ARG A 114 -9.30 3.90 0.63
CA ARG A 114 -8.33 2.80 0.78
C ARG A 114 -7.76 2.34 -0.56
N GLN A 115 -8.59 2.24 -1.61
CA GLN A 115 -8.10 2.00 -2.97
C GLN A 115 -7.12 3.08 -3.41
N PHE A 116 -7.40 4.35 -3.14
CA PHE A 116 -6.48 5.45 -3.43
C PHE A 116 -5.10 5.24 -2.78
N LEU A 117 -5.05 4.90 -1.49
CA LEU A 117 -3.78 4.67 -0.78
C LEU A 117 -2.98 3.49 -1.35
N LEU A 118 -3.65 2.39 -1.70
CA LEU A 118 -3.02 1.23 -2.33
C LEU A 118 -2.49 1.58 -3.73
N LEU A 119 -3.27 2.30 -4.54
CA LEU A 119 -2.88 2.71 -5.88
C LEU A 119 -1.74 3.73 -5.86
N LEU A 120 -1.69 4.61 -4.85
CA LEU A 120 -0.56 5.52 -4.64
C LEU A 120 0.73 4.73 -4.36
N ARG A 121 0.65 3.71 -3.49
CA ARG A 121 1.78 2.82 -3.19
C ARG A 121 2.27 2.02 -4.40
N LEU A 122 1.34 1.58 -5.25
CA LEU A 122 1.63 0.88 -6.51
C LEU A 122 2.05 1.84 -7.65
N ASN A 123 2.24 3.13 -7.36
CA ASN A 123 2.63 4.16 -8.32
C ASN A 123 1.65 4.34 -9.50
N CYS A 124 0.36 4.06 -9.27
CA CYS A 124 -0.71 4.19 -10.25
C CYS A 124 -1.45 5.53 -10.10
N GLN A 125 -0.73 6.66 -10.24
CA GLN A 125 -1.22 8.02 -9.94
C GLN A 125 -2.60 8.33 -10.56
N LYS A 126 -2.78 8.04 -11.86
CA LYS A 126 -4.04 8.34 -12.58
C LYS A 126 -5.24 7.60 -11.97
N ALA A 127 -5.08 6.30 -11.70
CA ALA A 127 -6.11 5.48 -11.08
C ALA A 127 -6.37 5.92 -9.63
N ALA A 128 -5.30 6.21 -8.87
CA ALA A 128 -5.38 6.72 -7.51
C ALA A 128 -6.24 8.00 -7.45
N MET A 129 -5.92 8.99 -8.29
CA MET A 129 -6.64 10.27 -8.31
C MET A 129 -8.10 10.13 -8.77
N ARG A 130 -8.41 9.18 -9.66
CA ARG A 130 -9.81 8.86 -10.00
C ARG A 130 -10.56 8.31 -8.79
N CYS A 131 -9.98 7.37 -8.05
CA CYS A 131 -10.59 6.80 -6.83
C CYS A 131 -10.80 7.85 -5.75
N LEU A 132 -9.85 8.76 -5.54
CA LEU A 132 -9.96 9.84 -4.57
C LEU A 132 -11.08 10.82 -4.90
N ARG A 133 -11.21 11.22 -6.18
CA ARG A 133 -12.32 12.08 -6.63
C ARG A 133 -13.68 11.42 -6.41
N LEU A 134 -13.80 10.12 -6.69
CA LEU A 134 -15.01 9.36 -6.39
C LEU A 134 -15.28 9.29 -4.88
N ALA A 135 -14.25 9.08 -4.06
CA ALA A 135 -14.38 9.06 -2.60
C ALA A 135 -14.94 10.38 -2.05
N ARG A 136 -14.47 11.52 -2.58
CA ARG A 136 -14.98 12.87 -2.26
C ARG A 136 -16.44 13.04 -2.64
N ASN A 137 -16.80 12.68 -3.86
CA ASN A 137 -18.18 12.84 -4.35
C ASN A 137 -19.18 11.97 -3.58
N LEU A 138 -18.76 10.79 -3.11
CA LEU A 138 -19.60 9.86 -2.35
C LEU A 138 -19.62 10.17 -0.84
N SER A 139 -18.69 10.96 -0.32
CA SER A 139 -18.63 11.23 1.11
C SER A 139 -19.76 12.16 1.53
N SER A 140 -20.57 11.72 2.50
CA SER A 140 -21.54 12.58 3.20
C SER A 140 -20.90 13.37 4.34
N SER A 141 -19.73 12.95 4.81
CA SER A 141 -19.07 13.53 5.98
C SER A 141 -18.11 14.65 5.58
N GLU A 142 -18.27 15.81 6.20
CA GLU A 142 -17.49 17.01 5.89
C GLU A 142 -16.00 16.84 6.20
N HIS A 143 -15.64 16.29 7.36
CA HIS A 143 -14.23 16.06 7.69
C HIS A 143 -13.53 15.16 6.66
N LYS A 144 -14.19 14.09 6.19
CA LYS A 144 -13.63 13.20 5.15
C LYS A 144 -13.45 13.92 3.82
N LYS A 145 -14.39 14.80 3.44
CA LYS A 145 -14.25 15.60 2.22
C LYS A 145 -13.03 16.50 2.30
N LEU A 146 -12.82 17.18 3.42
CA LEU A 146 -11.64 18.02 3.65
C LEU A 146 -10.34 17.23 3.53
N VAL A 147 -10.28 16.02 4.10
CA VAL A 147 -9.10 15.15 3.92
C VAL A 147 -8.88 14.81 2.43
N TYR A 148 -9.93 14.40 1.73
CA TYR A 148 -9.80 14.02 0.32
C TYR A 148 -9.44 15.21 -0.58
N GLU A 149 -9.97 16.40 -0.28
CA GLU A 149 -9.58 17.66 -0.92
C GLU A 149 -8.11 17.99 -0.67
N GLY A 150 -7.65 17.83 0.57
CA GLY A 150 -6.26 18.05 0.91
C GLY A 150 -5.31 17.14 0.12
N TRP A 151 -5.66 15.87 -0.10
CA TRP A 151 -4.89 14.99 -0.98
C TRP A 151 -4.87 15.45 -2.45
N ILE A 152 -5.97 15.98 -2.96
CA ILE A 152 -6.04 16.56 -4.32
C ILE A 152 -5.19 17.83 -4.43
N LEU A 153 -5.24 18.69 -3.41
CA LEU A 153 -4.44 19.91 -3.35
C LEU A 153 -2.95 19.59 -3.28
N TYR A 154 -2.56 18.57 -2.50
CA TYR A 154 -1.19 18.09 -2.45
C TYR A 154 -0.71 17.59 -3.82
N ASP A 155 -1.48 16.74 -4.50
CA ASP A 155 -1.15 16.23 -5.85
C ASP A 155 -1.01 17.35 -6.90
N THR A 156 -1.78 18.44 -6.75
CA THR A 156 -1.71 19.61 -7.63
C THR A 156 -0.65 20.64 -7.23
N GLY A 157 0.13 20.39 -6.17
CA GLY A 157 1.23 21.24 -5.72
C GLY A 157 0.86 22.31 -4.69
N HIS A 158 -0.41 22.41 -4.28
CA HIS A 158 -0.91 23.40 -3.32
C HIS A 158 -0.72 22.89 -1.87
N ARG A 159 0.54 22.77 -1.44
CA ARG A 159 0.90 22.12 -0.16
C ARG A 159 0.38 22.84 1.08
N GLU A 160 0.45 24.17 1.13
CA GLU A 160 -0.01 24.95 2.28
C GLU A 160 -1.53 24.83 2.46
N GLU A 161 -2.29 24.90 1.37
CA GLU A 161 -3.74 24.71 1.38
C GLU A 161 -4.11 23.27 1.80
N ALA A 162 -3.33 22.28 1.35
CA ALA A 162 -3.53 20.90 1.75
C ALA A 162 -3.34 20.69 3.27
N ILE A 163 -2.35 21.34 3.88
CA ILE A 163 -2.15 21.33 5.34
C ILE A 163 -3.32 22.02 6.04
N ALA A 164 -3.77 23.17 5.53
CA ALA A 164 -4.91 23.89 6.09
C ALA A 164 -6.18 23.03 6.11
N ARG A 165 -6.46 22.29 5.02
CA ARG A 165 -7.60 21.35 4.96
C ARG A 165 -7.46 20.19 5.93
N ALA A 166 -6.25 19.68 6.14
CA ALA A 166 -6.01 18.66 7.14
C ALA A 166 -6.29 19.18 8.56
N ASP A 167 -5.85 20.40 8.89
CA ASP A 167 -6.08 21.03 10.19
C ASP A 167 -7.56 21.37 10.44
N GLU A 168 -8.27 21.82 9.41
CA GLU A 168 -9.72 22.02 9.45
C GLU A 168 -10.44 20.70 9.72
N SER A 169 -10.07 19.62 9.02
CA SER A 169 -10.62 18.29 9.28
C SER A 169 -10.34 17.82 10.71
N ILE A 170 -9.12 17.99 11.22
CA ILE A 170 -8.74 17.60 12.59
C ILE A 170 -9.57 18.35 13.63
N SER A 171 -9.86 19.63 13.36
CA SER A 171 -10.66 20.50 14.23
C SER A 171 -12.12 20.04 14.31
N ILE A 172 -12.69 19.53 13.21
CA ILE A 172 -14.03 18.94 13.19
C ILE A 172 -14.02 17.57 13.86
N GLN A 173 -13.16 16.67 13.38
CA GLN A 173 -13.02 15.32 13.88
C GLN A 173 -11.58 14.83 13.75
N ARG A 174 -10.96 14.55 14.90
CA ARG A 174 -9.68 13.86 14.98
C ARG A 174 -9.82 12.46 14.37
N SER A 175 -9.28 12.30 13.18
CA SER A 175 -9.32 11.05 12.41
C SER A 175 -7.91 10.71 11.95
N PHE A 176 -7.64 9.41 11.85
CA PHE A 176 -6.35 8.92 11.38
C PHE A 176 -6.02 9.49 10.00
N GLU A 177 -7.00 9.54 9.10
CA GLU A 177 -6.83 9.99 7.72
C GLU A 177 -6.42 11.48 7.63
N ALA A 178 -6.88 12.32 8.54
CA ALA A 178 -6.53 13.75 8.57
C ALA A 178 -5.11 13.98 9.10
N PHE A 179 -4.73 13.29 10.19
CA PHE A 179 -3.34 13.30 10.66
C PHE A 179 -2.40 12.68 9.62
N PHE A 180 -2.87 11.64 8.92
CA PHE A 180 -2.15 10.97 7.83
C PHE A 180 -1.76 11.93 6.72
N LEU A 181 -2.73 12.66 6.19
CA LEU A 181 -2.49 13.70 5.19
C LEU A 181 -1.48 14.74 5.69
N LYS A 182 -1.67 15.28 6.90
CA LYS A 182 -0.83 16.36 7.41
C LYS A 182 0.63 15.92 7.55
N ALA A 183 0.89 14.77 8.18
CA ALA A 183 2.27 14.31 8.35
C ALA A 183 2.91 13.95 7.01
N TYR A 184 2.12 13.44 6.05
CA TYR A 184 2.61 13.12 4.71
C TYR A 184 3.18 14.36 4.01
N ILE A 185 2.42 15.46 4.02
CA ILE A 185 2.85 16.71 3.38
C ILE A 185 4.08 17.29 4.09
N LEU A 186 4.10 17.29 5.43
CA LEU A 186 5.19 17.86 6.20
C LEU A 186 6.52 17.12 5.96
N ALA A 187 6.47 15.79 5.91
CA ALA A 187 7.67 14.99 5.72
C ALA A 187 8.24 15.09 4.29
N ASP A 188 7.39 15.30 3.28
CA ASP A 188 7.82 15.63 1.92
C ASP A 188 8.50 17.02 1.83
N THR A 189 8.08 17.98 2.65
CA THR A 189 8.70 19.32 2.68
C THR A 189 10.07 19.38 3.37
N SER A 190 10.39 18.45 4.27
CA SER A 190 11.70 18.33 4.93
C SER A 190 12.76 17.66 4.03
N LEU A 191 12.90 18.14 2.79
CA LEU A 191 13.81 17.62 1.76
C LEU A 191 15.25 17.47 2.28
N GLY A 192 15.65 16.23 2.61
CA GLY A 192 17.03 15.90 2.90
C GLY A 192 17.29 14.58 3.63
N SER A 193 16.68 13.46 3.22
CA SER A 193 17.31 12.10 3.23
C SER A 193 16.33 10.93 3.19
N GLU A 194 15.03 11.09 3.44
CA GLU A 194 14.19 9.91 3.66
C GLU A 194 12.76 10.05 3.10
N SER A 195 12.56 9.61 1.85
CA SER A 195 11.23 9.14 1.39
C SER A 195 10.71 7.95 2.23
N SER A 196 11.61 7.38 3.03
CA SER A 196 11.46 6.32 4.03
C SER A 196 10.72 6.78 5.32
N TYR A 197 10.87 8.06 5.70
CA TYR A 197 10.42 8.63 6.97
C TYR A 197 8.89 8.79 7.05
N VAL A 198 8.24 8.91 5.88
CA VAL A 198 6.82 9.25 5.79
C VAL A 198 5.90 8.04 5.96
N ILE A 199 6.35 6.86 5.53
CA ILE A 199 5.67 5.59 5.84
C ILE A 199 5.78 5.31 7.35
N GLU A 200 6.85 5.80 7.98
CA GLU A 200 7.23 5.53 9.36
C GLU A 200 6.48 6.39 10.40
N LEU A 201 6.12 7.63 10.06
CA LEU A 201 5.34 8.53 10.92
C LEU A 201 3.86 8.14 11.07
N LEU A 202 3.38 7.21 10.24
CA LEU A 202 1.99 7.23 9.81
C LEU A 202 1.22 5.92 9.92
N GLU A 203 1.79 4.86 10.49
CA GLU A 203 1.01 3.62 10.69
C GLU A 203 0.49 3.43 12.11
N GLU A 204 0.97 4.18 13.12
CA GLU A 204 0.45 4.02 14.47
C GLU A 204 0.51 5.30 15.32
N PRO A 205 -0.44 5.51 16.27
CA PRO A 205 -0.26 6.47 17.37
C PRO A 205 1.05 6.24 18.15
N SER A 206 1.61 5.03 18.06
CA SER A 206 2.93 4.61 18.54
C SER A 206 4.09 5.46 18.01
N SER A 207 4.04 5.97 16.76
CA SER A 207 5.12 6.82 16.23
C SER A 207 5.18 8.17 16.94
N ILE A 208 4.03 8.72 17.35
CA ILE A 208 3.98 9.96 18.14
C ILE A 208 4.70 9.75 19.47
N TYR A 209 4.56 8.58 20.09
CA TYR A 209 5.31 8.22 21.29
C TYR A 209 6.81 8.11 21.01
N VAL A 210 7.23 7.56 19.87
CA VAL A 210 8.65 7.53 19.47
C VAL A 210 9.23 8.94 19.35
N ASP A 211 8.54 9.82 18.63
CA ASP A 211 8.98 11.20 18.40
C ASP A 211 8.93 12.06 19.68
N CYS A 212 8.10 11.68 20.65
CA CYS A 212 8.05 12.27 21.99
C CYS A 212 9.06 11.65 22.99
N GLY A 213 9.96 10.75 22.54
CA GLY A 213 10.94 10.07 23.39
C GLY A 213 10.37 9.01 24.33
N LYS A 214 9.09 8.68 24.18
CA LYS A 214 8.32 7.69 24.95
C LYS A 214 8.45 6.30 24.32
N LEU A 215 9.68 5.79 24.34
CA LEU A 215 10.04 4.57 23.60
C LEU A 215 9.37 3.30 24.18
N ASP A 216 9.13 3.24 25.49
CA ASP A 216 8.50 2.06 26.12
C ASP A 216 7.01 1.97 25.80
N GLU A 217 6.28 3.08 25.84
CA GLU A 217 4.87 3.10 25.42
C GLU A 217 4.73 2.76 23.93
N ALA A 218 5.62 3.30 23.09
CA ALA A 218 5.65 2.98 21.66
C ALA A 218 5.90 1.48 21.43
N THR A 219 6.86 0.88 22.15
CA THR A 219 7.17 -0.55 22.05
C THR A 219 5.94 -1.39 22.39
N ASN A 220 5.24 -1.06 23.47
CA ASN A 220 4.04 -1.79 23.89
C ASN A 220 2.93 -1.70 22.84
N CYS A 221 2.73 -0.53 22.22
CA CYS A 221 1.74 -0.38 21.17
C CYS A 221 2.08 -1.21 19.93
N TYR A 222 3.33 -1.22 19.48
CA TYR A 222 3.75 -2.06 18.35
C TYR A 222 3.65 -3.57 18.68
N MET A 223 3.95 -3.99 19.91
CA MET A 223 3.76 -5.38 20.32
C MET A 223 2.28 -5.78 20.27
N ASN A 224 1.37 -4.94 20.77
CA ASN A 224 -0.08 -5.17 20.67
C ASN A 224 -0.55 -5.21 19.19
N ALA A 225 0.04 -4.37 18.33
CA ALA A 225 -0.24 -4.39 16.91
C ALA A 225 0.21 -5.73 16.27
N LEU A 226 1.35 -6.29 16.69
CA LEU A 226 1.78 -7.62 16.25
C LEU A 226 0.87 -8.74 16.75
N GLU A 227 0.31 -8.65 17.95
CA GLU A 227 -0.66 -9.62 18.48
C GLU A 227 -1.91 -9.70 17.62
N ILE A 228 -2.35 -8.58 17.05
CA ILE A 228 -3.44 -8.55 16.08
C ILE A 228 -2.98 -8.89 14.65
N LYS A 229 -1.72 -9.25 14.41
CA LYS A 229 -1.12 -9.55 13.09
C LYS A 229 -0.87 -8.32 12.20
N HIS A 230 -0.66 -7.13 12.76
CA HIS A 230 -0.21 -5.98 11.99
C HIS A 230 1.28 -6.09 11.65
N THR A 231 1.61 -6.75 10.55
CA THR A 231 3.00 -7.12 10.21
C THR A 231 3.95 -5.92 10.12
N ARG A 232 3.49 -4.74 9.70
CA ARG A 232 4.34 -3.54 9.63
C ARG A 232 4.76 -2.97 10.97
N ALA A 233 4.14 -3.39 12.07
CA ALA A 233 4.62 -3.02 13.40
C ALA A 233 6.09 -3.44 13.63
N HIS A 234 6.58 -4.47 12.92
CA HIS A 234 8.00 -4.83 12.89
C HIS A 234 8.91 -3.66 12.47
N GLN A 235 8.47 -2.82 11.52
CA GLN A 235 9.23 -1.64 11.08
C GLN A 235 9.32 -0.60 12.20
N GLY A 236 8.22 -0.35 12.92
CA GLY A 236 8.19 0.55 14.07
C GLY A 236 9.09 0.08 15.21
N LEU A 237 9.08 -1.22 15.53
CA LEU A 237 9.99 -1.82 16.51
C LEU A 237 11.46 -1.72 16.08
N ALA A 238 11.76 -1.96 14.80
CA ALA A 238 13.11 -1.81 14.28
C ALA A 238 13.64 -0.39 14.48
N ARG A 239 12.82 0.63 14.21
CA ARG A 239 13.17 2.04 14.48
C ARG A 239 13.47 2.29 15.96
N ILE A 240 12.64 1.77 16.86
CA ILE A 240 12.86 1.93 18.32
C ILE A 240 14.18 1.26 18.74
N HIS A 241 14.45 0.05 18.27
CA HIS A 241 15.72 -0.64 18.55
C HIS A 241 16.92 0.15 18.03
N PHE A 242 16.81 0.73 16.84
CA PHE A 242 17.84 1.57 16.26
C PHE A 242 18.09 2.83 17.11
N LEU A 243 17.03 3.52 17.54
CA LEU A 243 17.13 4.67 18.45
C LEU A 243 17.74 4.32 19.82
N ARG A 244 17.65 3.06 20.25
CA ARG A 244 18.31 2.53 21.46
C ARG A 244 19.76 2.09 21.23
N ASN A 245 20.35 2.41 20.08
CA ASN A 245 21.68 1.93 19.65
C ASN A 245 21.80 0.40 19.55
N GLN A 246 20.68 -0.31 19.34
CA GLN A 246 20.64 -1.75 19.16
C GLN A 246 20.49 -2.09 17.67
N GLN A 247 21.49 -1.74 16.88
CA GLN A 247 21.44 -1.86 15.42
C GLN A 247 21.18 -3.30 14.94
N LYS A 248 21.82 -4.30 15.57
CA LYS A 248 21.62 -5.72 15.22
C LYS A 248 20.17 -6.18 15.43
N THR A 249 19.56 -5.79 16.55
CA THR A 249 18.16 -6.18 16.83
C THR A 249 17.19 -5.45 15.91
N ALA A 250 17.49 -4.21 15.52
CA ALA A 250 16.71 -3.50 14.49
C ALA A 250 16.75 -4.23 13.13
N TYR A 251 17.93 -4.70 12.73
CA TYR A 251 18.11 -5.47 11.50
C TYR A 251 17.36 -6.83 11.55
N ASP A 252 17.46 -7.54 12.66
CA ASP A 252 16.76 -8.81 12.86
C ASP A 252 15.23 -8.63 12.84
N GLU A 253 14.73 -7.54 13.43
CA GLU A 253 13.30 -7.23 13.43
C GLU A 253 12.76 -6.92 12.03
N MET A 254 13.49 -6.16 11.22
CA MET A 254 13.16 -5.95 9.81
C MET A 254 13.20 -7.23 8.99
N SER A 255 14.07 -8.18 9.36
CA SER A 255 14.14 -9.48 8.68
C SER A 255 12.85 -10.29 8.86
N LYS A 256 12.21 -10.21 10.03
CA LYS A 256 10.89 -10.81 10.28
C LYS A 256 9.79 -10.22 9.38
N LEU A 257 9.88 -8.91 9.07
CA LEU A 257 8.95 -8.26 8.14
C LEU A 257 9.13 -8.79 6.72
N ILE A 258 10.37 -8.96 6.26
CA ILE A 258 10.69 -9.50 4.93
C ILE A 258 10.15 -10.93 4.75
N GLU A 259 10.25 -11.77 5.78
CA GLU A 259 9.73 -13.15 5.70
C GLU A 259 8.20 -13.22 5.52
N LYS A 260 7.48 -12.21 5.99
CA LYS A 260 6.00 -12.20 6.00
C LYS A 260 5.38 -11.42 4.84
N ALA A 261 6.11 -10.47 4.28
CA ALA A 261 5.57 -9.60 3.25
C ALA A 261 5.70 -10.21 1.84
N ILE A 262 4.64 -10.04 1.03
CA ILE A 262 4.61 -10.51 -0.37
C ILE A 262 5.42 -9.57 -1.28
N SER A 263 5.36 -8.25 -1.00
CA SER A 263 6.19 -7.24 -1.65
C SER A 263 7.24 -6.70 -0.68
N ASN A 264 8.51 -6.98 -0.97
CA ASN A 264 9.62 -6.76 -0.03
C ASN A 264 10.62 -5.69 -0.46
N ALA A 265 10.53 -5.14 -1.67
CA ALA A 265 11.54 -4.23 -2.21
C ALA A 265 11.79 -3.00 -1.30
N SER A 266 10.71 -2.36 -0.84
CA SER A 266 10.79 -1.23 0.10
C SER A 266 11.30 -1.63 1.49
N VAL A 267 11.06 -2.87 1.90
CA VAL A 267 11.49 -3.40 3.20
C VAL A 267 12.99 -3.62 3.21
N TYR A 268 13.56 -4.17 2.13
CA TYR A 268 15.02 -4.27 1.96
C TYR A 268 15.69 -2.90 1.95
N GLU A 269 15.09 -1.92 1.27
CA GLU A 269 15.59 -0.54 1.30
C GLU A 269 15.65 0.01 2.72
N LYS A 270 14.55 -0.08 3.47
CA LYS A 270 14.51 0.39 4.86
C LYS A 270 15.49 -0.36 5.76
N ARG A 271 15.62 -1.68 5.60
CA ARG A 271 16.57 -2.49 6.40
C ARG A 271 18.03 -2.09 6.17
N SER A 272 18.35 -1.58 4.98
CA SER A 272 19.71 -1.09 4.68
C SER A 272 20.15 0.07 5.57
N GLU A 273 19.21 0.84 6.13
CA GLU A 273 19.48 1.93 7.08
C GLU A 273 19.96 1.41 8.45
N TYR A 274 19.68 0.15 8.78
CA TYR A 274 19.99 -0.46 10.08
C TYR A 274 21.20 -1.42 10.05
N CYS A 275 22.09 -1.33 9.06
CA CYS A 275 23.27 -2.21 8.99
C CYS A 275 24.52 -1.54 8.43
N ASP A 276 25.66 -2.23 8.52
CA ASP A 276 26.95 -1.76 8.05
C ASP A 276 27.03 -1.75 6.52
N GLY A 277 27.95 -0.95 5.95
CA GLY A 277 27.99 -0.63 4.52
C GLY A 277 27.99 -1.83 3.54
N LEU A 278 28.59 -2.97 3.91
CA LEU A 278 28.54 -4.17 3.06
C LEU A 278 27.15 -4.83 3.07
N MET A 279 26.51 -4.93 4.24
CA MET A 279 25.16 -5.47 4.36
C MET A 279 24.13 -4.54 3.72
N ALA A 280 24.27 -3.23 3.94
CA ALA A 280 23.43 -2.21 3.33
C ALA A 280 23.48 -2.30 1.79
N LYS A 281 24.68 -2.47 1.22
CA LYS A 281 24.85 -2.64 -0.23
C LYS A 281 24.16 -3.92 -0.76
N ASN A 282 24.20 -5.02 -0.02
CA ASN A 282 23.51 -6.25 -0.40
C ASN A 282 21.99 -6.09 -0.37
N ASP A 283 21.45 -5.43 0.65
CA ASP A 283 20.03 -5.11 0.76
C ASP A 283 19.58 -4.19 -0.37
N LEU A 284 20.35 -3.15 -0.70
CA LEU A 284 20.06 -2.25 -1.82
C LEU A 284 20.15 -2.95 -3.18
N ASN A 285 21.05 -3.92 -3.34
CA ASN A 285 21.10 -4.77 -4.53
C ASN A 285 19.86 -5.65 -4.65
N MET A 286 19.40 -6.23 -3.54
CA MET A 286 18.17 -7.02 -3.52
C MET A 286 16.94 -6.13 -3.81
N ALA A 287 16.86 -4.95 -3.21
CA ALA A 287 15.82 -3.96 -3.50
C ALA A 287 15.80 -3.58 -4.98
N THR A 288 16.97 -3.35 -5.60
CA THR A 288 17.07 -3.04 -7.04
C THR A 288 16.65 -4.23 -7.92
N ARG A 289 16.95 -5.46 -7.50
CA ARG A 289 16.54 -6.68 -8.23
C ARG A 289 15.03 -6.90 -8.16
N LEU A 290 14.42 -6.57 -7.02
CA LEU A 290 12.98 -6.71 -6.78
C LEU A 290 12.17 -5.56 -7.35
N ASP A 291 12.73 -4.36 -7.40
CA ASP A 291 12.13 -3.16 -8.00
C ASP A 291 13.24 -2.21 -8.53
N PRO A 292 13.55 -2.30 -9.84
CA PRO A 292 14.54 -1.44 -10.49
C PRO A 292 14.13 0.03 -10.58
N LEU A 293 12.87 0.40 -10.32
CA LEU A 293 12.38 1.78 -10.43
C LEU A 293 12.61 2.60 -9.16
N ARG A 294 13.01 1.97 -8.05
CA ARG A 294 13.31 2.69 -6.80
C ARG A 294 14.53 3.56 -6.95
N THR A 295 14.41 4.84 -6.63
CA THR A 295 15.50 5.82 -6.83
C THR A 295 16.58 5.76 -5.76
N TYR A 296 16.23 5.39 -4.52
CA TYR A 296 17.15 5.45 -3.38
C TYR A 296 18.39 4.56 -3.53
N PRO A 297 18.30 3.29 -3.98
CA PRO A 297 19.48 2.45 -4.19
C PRO A 297 20.49 3.04 -5.18
N TYR A 298 20.04 3.79 -6.19
CA TYR A 298 20.93 4.45 -7.14
C TYR A 298 21.56 5.71 -6.54
N ARG A 299 20.79 6.52 -5.81
CA ARG A 299 21.31 7.71 -5.11
C ARG A 299 22.38 7.32 -4.09
N TYR A 300 22.15 6.28 -3.31
CA TYR A 300 23.10 5.75 -2.33
C TYR A 300 24.43 5.34 -2.97
N ARG A 301 24.38 4.68 -4.15
CA ARG A 301 25.60 4.27 -4.87
C ARG A 301 26.35 5.41 -5.54
N ALA A 302 25.68 6.53 -5.79
CA ALA A 302 26.25 7.71 -6.44
C ALA A 302 26.88 8.71 -5.45
N ALA A 303 26.53 8.60 -4.16
CA ALA A 303 27.14 9.37 -3.06
C ALA A 303 28.49 8.78 -2.65
#